data_AF-A0A5C7LV04-F1
#
_entry.id   AF-A0A5C7LV04-F1
#
_cell.length_a   1.000
_cell.length_b   1.000
_cell.length_c   1.000
_cell.angle_alpha   90.00
_cell.angle_beta   90.00
_cell.angle_gamma   90.00
#
_symmetry.space_group_name_H-M   'P 1'
#
loop_
_entity.id
_entity.type
_entity.pdbx_description
1 polymer ?
#
loop_
_entity_poly.entity_id
_entity_poly.type
_entity_poly.pdbx_seq_one_letter_code
_entity_poly.pdbx_strand_id
1 'polypeptide(L)'
;MAINDDVLVEIDGGKVFVDSPMNLWVKFKDIDKKNVMELAEISIPTIVRVEGLKLKDGSDATVQDFKEMKFSYTFFQEFFVKWAKAIQGNSSEASAKNE
;
A
#
# COMPACT_ATOMS: atom_id res chain seq x y z
N MET A 1 -16.36 18.11 1.37
CA MET A 1 -15.09 18.14 0.62
C MET A 1 -14.49 16.75 0.79
N ALA A 2 -14.53 15.91 -0.23
CA ALA A 2 -13.94 14.58 -0.12
C ALA A 2 -12.43 14.77 -0.14
N ILE A 3 -11.80 14.62 1.02
CA ILE A 3 -10.35 14.46 1.07
C ILE A 3 -10.13 13.03 0.60
N ASN A 4 -9.95 12.84 -0.71
CA ASN A 4 -9.41 11.58 -1.22
C ASN A 4 -7.93 11.59 -0.86
N ASP A 5 -7.61 11.18 0.36
CA ASP A 5 -6.25 10.95 0.81
C ASP A 5 -5.73 9.64 0.20
N ASP A 6 -5.72 9.48 -1.13
CA ASP A 6 -5.14 8.29 -1.72
C ASP A 6 -3.61 8.32 -1.51
N VAL A 7 -3.06 7.27 -0.89
CA VAL A 7 -1.61 7.06 -0.75
C VAL A 7 -1.10 6.34 -1.98
N LEU A 8 -0.08 6.89 -2.63
CA LEU A 8 0.65 6.23 -3.71
C LEU A 8 1.83 5.44 -3.15
N VAL A 9 1.92 4.16 -3.53
CA VAL A 9 3.02 3.25 -3.19
C VAL A 9 3.68 2.77 -4.48
N GLU A 10 4.93 3.17 -4.72
CA GLU A 10 5.67 2.79 -5.93
C GLU A 10 6.51 1.52 -5.70
N ILE A 11 6.23 0.45 -6.45
CA ILE A 11 6.88 -0.86 -6.32
C ILE A 11 7.40 -1.27 -7.68
N ASP A 12 8.70 -1.54 -7.77
CA ASP A 12 9.49 -1.95 -8.94
C ASP A 12 8.77 -1.82 -10.31
N GLY A 13 8.74 -0.59 -10.84
CA GLY A 13 8.16 -0.28 -12.16
C GLY A 13 6.65 -0.02 -12.19
N GLY A 14 5.95 -0.22 -11.07
CA GLY A 14 4.51 -0.01 -10.93
C GLY A 14 4.11 0.86 -9.73
N LYS A 15 2.81 1.19 -9.69
CA LYS A 15 2.17 2.08 -8.73
C LYS A 15 0.94 1.40 -8.16
N VAL A 16 0.82 1.43 -6.83
CA VAL A 16 -0.36 0.96 -6.10
C VAL A 16 -0.95 2.15 -5.36
N PHE A 17 -2.21 2.46 -5.65
CA PHE A 17 -2.95 3.50 -4.97
C PHE A 17 -3.84 2.85 -3.93
N VAL A 18 -3.76 3.36 -2.72
CA VAL A 18 -4.51 2.86 -1.60
C VAL A 18 -5.21 4.00 -0.90
N ASP A 19 -6.47 3.81 -0.55
CA ASP A 19 -7.25 4.77 0.22
C ASP A 19 -6.58 4.95 1.59
N SER A 20 -6.25 6.18 2.01
CA SER A 20 -5.53 6.43 3.28
C SER A 20 -6.43 6.14 4.46
N PRO A 21 -5.99 5.24 5.32
CA PRO A 21 -6.61 5.06 6.59
C PRO A 21 -5.50 5.40 7.59
N MET A 22 -5.30 6.69 7.89
CA MET A 22 -4.29 7.13 8.88
C MET A 22 -4.41 6.35 10.22
N ASN A 23 -5.57 5.75 10.50
CA ASN A 23 -5.82 4.84 11.62
C ASN A 23 -5.20 3.44 11.49
N LEU A 24 -4.81 2.96 10.29
CA LEU A 24 -4.09 1.70 10.08
C LEU A 24 -2.58 1.87 10.27
N TRP A 25 -2.05 3.09 10.29
CA TRP A 25 -0.65 3.37 10.63
C TRP A 25 -0.23 2.71 11.97
N VAL A 26 -1.07 2.85 12.99
CA VAL A 26 -0.83 2.24 14.31
C VAL A 26 -0.75 0.72 14.22
N LYS A 27 -1.50 0.10 13.29
CA LYS A 27 -1.50 -1.35 13.06
C LYS A 27 -0.26 -1.84 12.30
N PHE A 28 0.46 -0.94 11.62
CA PHE A 28 1.66 -1.20 10.81
C PHE A 28 2.97 -0.72 11.45
N LYS A 29 2.90 0.04 12.56
CA LYS A 29 4.06 0.49 13.35
C LYS A 29 4.94 -0.66 13.83
N ASP A 30 4.36 -1.85 13.95
CA ASP A 30 5.02 -3.10 14.27
C ASP A 30 5.00 -4.08 13.09
N ILE A 31 5.33 -3.61 11.87
CA ILE A 31 5.46 -4.48 10.67
C ILE A 31 6.33 -5.71 10.98
N ASP A 32 7.40 -5.55 11.77
CA ASP A 32 8.32 -6.65 12.13
C ASP A 32 7.70 -7.68 13.10
N LYS A 33 6.61 -7.34 13.80
CA LYS A 33 5.93 -8.26 14.72
C LYS A 33 4.73 -8.97 14.09
N LYS A 34 4.25 -8.49 12.94
CA LYS A 34 3.10 -9.05 12.24
C LYS A 34 3.55 -9.87 11.04
N ASN A 35 2.82 -10.95 10.78
CA ASN A 35 3.10 -11.72 9.57
C ASN A 35 2.45 -11.04 8.34
N VAL A 36 2.96 -11.36 7.16
CA VAL A 36 2.49 -10.77 5.88
C VAL A 36 1.00 -11.03 5.63
N MET A 37 0.45 -12.14 6.10
CA MET A 37 -0.97 -12.45 5.90
C MET A 37 -1.86 -11.49 6.69
N GLU A 38 -1.52 -11.21 7.95
CA GLU A 38 -2.24 -10.24 8.79
C GLU A 38 -2.19 -8.83 8.19
N LEU A 39 -1.05 -8.45 7.62
CA LEU A 39 -0.90 -7.17 6.95
C LEU A 39 -1.73 -7.12 5.65
N ALA A 40 -1.74 -8.21 4.89
CA ALA A 40 -2.53 -8.35 3.67
C ALA A 40 -4.04 -8.22 3.92
N GLU A 41 -4.57 -8.87 4.96
CA GLU A 41 -5.98 -8.76 5.35
C GLU A 41 -6.40 -7.32 5.64
N ILE A 42 -5.47 -6.50 6.17
CA ILE A 42 -5.73 -5.11 6.52
C ILE A 42 -5.58 -4.18 5.31
N SER A 43 -4.55 -4.38 4.48
CA SER A 43 -4.17 -3.46 3.40
C SER A 43 -4.84 -3.74 2.07
N ILE A 44 -5.08 -5.00 1.71
CA ILE A 44 -5.68 -5.34 0.41
C ILE A 44 -7.04 -4.65 0.20
N PRO A 45 -7.94 -4.59 1.20
CA PRO A 45 -9.22 -3.90 1.05
C PRO A 45 -9.10 -2.40 0.76
N THR A 46 -7.96 -1.79 1.10
CA THR A 46 -7.71 -0.35 0.88
C THR A 46 -7.14 -0.07 -0.49
N ILE A 47 -6.76 -1.10 -1.27
CA ILE A 47 -6.23 -0.92 -2.63
C ILE A 47 -7.38 -0.52 -3.56
N VAL A 48 -7.27 0.67 -4.15
CA VAL A 48 -8.28 1.23 -5.05
C VAL A 48 -7.86 1.14 -6.52
N ARG A 49 -6.55 1.16 -6.81
CA ARG A 49 -6.04 1.13 -8.18
C ARG A 49 -4.61 0.59 -8.22
N VAL A 50 -4.28 -0.08 -9.32
CA VAL A 50 -2.93 -0.55 -9.66
C VAL A 50 -2.60 -0.09 -11.07
N GLU A 51 -1.38 0.41 -11.29
CA GLU A 51 -0.90 0.87 -12.60
C GLU A 51 0.55 0.47 -12.85
N GLY A 52 0.89 0.15 -14.11
CA GLY A 52 2.28 -0.10 -14.54
C GLY A 52 2.92 -1.37 -13.98
N LEU A 53 2.26 -2.08 -13.06
CA LEU A 53 2.71 -3.35 -12.52
C LEU A 53 2.31 -4.49 -13.46
N LYS A 54 3.27 -5.33 -13.84
CA LYS A 54 3.06 -6.48 -14.71
C LYS A 54 3.11 -7.80 -13.94
N LEU A 55 2.23 -8.73 -14.28
CA LEU A 55 2.28 -10.11 -13.81
C LEU A 55 3.37 -10.90 -14.56
N LYS A 56 3.66 -12.13 -14.09
CA LYS A 56 4.67 -13.01 -14.71
C LYS A 56 4.40 -13.36 -16.17
N ASP A 57 3.14 -13.31 -16.58
CA ASP A 57 2.69 -13.57 -17.96
C ASP A 57 2.71 -12.30 -18.84
N GLY A 58 3.13 -11.15 -18.30
CA GLY A 58 3.20 -9.87 -19.00
C GLY A 58 1.88 -9.08 -19.04
N SER A 59 0.80 -9.61 -18.46
CA SER A 59 -0.46 -8.89 -18.31
C SER A 59 -0.36 -7.80 -17.24
N ASP A 60 -1.23 -6.79 -17.32
CA ASP A 60 -1.33 -5.75 -16.29
C ASP A 60 -1.96 -6.29 -15.02
N ALA A 61 -1.32 -6.03 -13.89
CA ALA A 61 -1.85 -6.36 -12.58
C ALA A 61 -3.08 -5.52 -12.25
N THR A 62 -4.06 -6.16 -11.62
CA THR A 62 -5.29 -5.56 -11.18
C THR A 62 -5.42 -5.60 -9.66
N VAL A 63 -6.38 -4.85 -9.10
CA VAL A 63 -6.76 -4.97 -7.69
C VAL A 63 -7.20 -6.40 -7.33
N GLN A 64 -7.82 -7.11 -8.28
CA GLN A 64 -8.25 -8.49 -8.07
C GLN A 64 -7.05 -9.44 -7.87
N ASP A 65 -5.92 -9.20 -8.54
CA ASP A 65 -4.73 -10.02 -8.37
C ASP A 65 -4.09 -9.85 -6.99
N PHE A 66 -4.24 -8.66 -6.37
CA PHE A 66 -3.88 -8.45 -4.97
C PHE A 66 -4.81 -9.22 -4.04
N LYS A 67 -6.13 -9.18 -4.27
CA LYS A 67 -7.13 -9.93 -3.49
C LYS A 67 -6.93 -11.44 -3.56
N GLU A 68 -6.51 -11.94 -4.71
CA GLU A 68 -6.19 -13.36 -4.92
C GLU A 68 -4.78 -13.73 -4.47
N MET A 69 -4.01 -12.77 -3.92
CA MET A 69 -2.64 -12.94 -3.46
C MET A 69 -1.71 -13.60 -4.50
N LYS A 70 -1.84 -13.23 -5.77
CA LYS A 70 -1.05 -13.81 -6.87
C LYS A 70 0.44 -13.41 -6.85
N PHE A 71 0.81 -12.43 -6.03
CA PHE A 71 2.19 -11.97 -5.89
C PHE A 71 2.99 -12.81 -4.89
N SER A 72 4.32 -12.73 -4.98
CA SER A 72 5.19 -13.43 -4.04
C SER A 72 5.11 -12.82 -2.64
N TYR A 73 5.44 -13.63 -1.63
CA TYR A 73 5.58 -13.16 -0.26
C TYR A 73 6.54 -11.96 -0.14
N THR A 74 7.68 -12.01 -0.85
CA THR A 74 8.67 -10.92 -0.87
C THR A 74 8.11 -9.63 -1.43
N PHE A 75 7.28 -9.70 -2.48
CA PHE A 75 6.61 -8.53 -3.02
C PHE A 75 5.69 -7.87 -1.98
N PHE A 76 4.89 -8.68 -1.26
CA PHE A 76 4.02 -8.15 -0.21
C PHE A 76 4.81 -7.54 0.96
N GLN A 77 5.94 -8.15 1.36
CA GLN A 77 6.82 -7.53 2.35
C GLN A 77 7.30 -6.15 1.91
N GLU A 78 7.78 -6.03 0.67
CA GLU A 78 8.24 -4.75 0.13
C GLU A 78 7.10 -3.72 0.04
N PHE A 79 5.94 -4.15 -0.45
CA PHE A 79 4.73 -3.33 -0.51
C PHE A 79 4.40 -2.73 0.86
N PHE A 80 4.31 -3.55 1.91
CA PHE A 80 3.96 -3.08 3.25
C PHE A 80 5.01 -2.13 3.82
N VAL A 81 6.30 -2.42 3.63
CA VAL A 81 7.39 -1.52 4.07
C VAL A 81 7.30 -0.17 3.36
N LYS A 82 7.08 -0.16 2.04
CA LYS A 82 6.97 1.08 1.26
C LYS A 82 5.70 1.85 1.58
N TRP A 83 4.59 1.16 1.78
CA TRP A 83 3.33 1.77 2.18
C TRP A 83 3.42 2.45 3.54
N ALA A 84 4.00 1.76 4.54
CA ALA A 84 4.27 2.32 5.85
C ALA A 84 5.07 3.63 5.77
N LYS A 85 6.12 3.68 4.92
CA LYS A 85 6.90 4.90 4.67
C LYS A 85 6.10 5.98 3.97
N ALA A 86 5.29 5.63 2.97
CA ALA A 86 4.46 6.59 2.24
C ALA A 86 3.43 7.27 3.15
N ILE A 87 2.80 6.52 4.07
CA ILE A 87 1.90 7.09 5.09
C ILE A 87 2.66 8.04 6.02
N GLN A 88 3.85 7.68 6.50
CA GLN A 88 4.67 8.54 7.36
C GLN A 88 5.06 9.86 6.67
N GLY A 89 5.43 9.79 5.39
CA GLY A 89 5.76 10.97 4.57
C GLY A 89 4.58 11.92 4.44
N ASN A 90 3.41 11.38 4.07
CA ASN A 90 2.18 12.17 3.98
C ASN A 90 1.79 12.81 5.32
N SER A 91 1.96 12.09 6.44
CA SER A 91 1.69 12.64 7.79
C SER A 91 2.63 13.80 8.16
N SER A 92 3.85 13.84 7.61
CA SER A 92 4.83 14.88 7.88
C SER A 92 4.61 16.11 6.99
N GLU A 93 4.25 15.93 5.72
CA GLU A 93 3.86 17.04 4.83
C GLU A 93 2.52 17.68 5.20
N ALA A 94 1.56 16.90 5.70
CA ALA A 94 0.30 17.44 6.23
C ALA A 94 0.51 18.31 7.49
N SER A 95 1.60 18.07 8.23
CA SER A 95 1.97 18.88 9.40
C SER A 95 2.73 20.16 8.99
N ALA A 96 3.48 20.15 7.89
CA ALA A 96 4.28 21.29 7.42
C ALA A 96 3.48 22.37 6.66
N LYS A 97 2.23 22.08 6.26
CA LYS A 97 1.33 23.07 5.60
C LYS A 97 0.41 23.82 6.57
N ASN A 98 0.57 23.61 7.88
CA ASN A 98 -0.17 24.30 8.95
C ASN A 98 0.73 25.19 9.84
N GLU A 99 1.89 25.63 9.34
CA GLU A 99 2.71 26.70 9.93
C GLU A 99 2.89 27.89 8.97
#